data_AF-A0A970T9S9-F1
#
_entry.id   AF-A0A970T9S9-F1
#
_cell.length_a   1.000
_cell.length_b   1.000
_cell.length_c   1.000
_cell.angle_alpha   90.00
_cell.angle_beta   90.00
_cell.angle_gamma   90.00
#
_symmetry.space_group_name_H-M   'P 1'
#
loop_
_entity.id
_entity.type
_entity.pdbx_description
1 polymer ?
#
loop_
_entity_poly.entity_id
_entity_poly.type
_entity_poly.pdbx_seq_one_letter_code
_entity_poly.pdbx_strand_id
1 'polypeptide(L)'
;MKKILILTGALFLFLQSDAQPYLQSRAVDVSKDFEDFSNTYFFADSLSSFDPSTASGTISWKRHSLYARQAFNTTTVLPQPLDMLDFPETQYENNPRLQFKIHFISPQTVRLRVYTSPVIFPEEESLMLCGNPPSDETWIYSYEEGSHIYKGQSGSLVIKEYPFTILLCDENGRELTRTRHWADNDSTQIKVMPFQFIKRASDNIRSINPVFSLHPGEKIVGCGESPTALNKVGQKVHLFVTDPQSPESDQMYKPIPFFFSSRGYGMFMHTSAPVTCDFGASHAGTSKLFMADETLDLFLFWGKPDQIIDQYTDLTGKAAMPPVWSFGTWMSRITYFSQEEGYEIARQLRDNRIPSDVIHFDTGWFQTDWQCDYVFAPDRFPEAQKTINALLADGFHISSWQLQNLTPKNKHFPELIEKGPYV
;
A
#
# COMPACT_ATOMS: atom_id res chain seq x y z
N MET A 1 40.36 -57.77 -19.56
CA MET A 1 38.97 -57.40 -19.88
C MET A 1 38.63 -56.15 -19.08
N LYS A 2 38.46 -55.00 -19.76
CA LYS A 2 38.12 -53.71 -19.15
C LYS A 2 36.63 -53.72 -18.77
N LYS A 3 36.31 -53.46 -17.50
CA LYS A 3 34.93 -53.20 -17.06
C LYS A 3 34.58 -51.75 -17.38
N ILE A 4 33.61 -51.58 -18.28
CA ILE A 4 33.01 -50.30 -18.65
C ILE A 4 32.05 -49.89 -17.54
N LEU A 5 32.29 -48.74 -16.95
CA LEU A 5 31.40 -48.07 -16.02
C LEU A 5 30.41 -47.24 -16.85
N ILE A 6 29.15 -47.66 -16.90
CA ILE A 6 28.07 -46.88 -17.53
C ILE A 6 27.58 -45.89 -16.48
N LEU A 7 28.00 -44.62 -16.61
CA LEU A 7 27.37 -43.50 -15.90
C LEU A 7 26.09 -43.14 -16.65
N THR A 8 24.93 -43.50 -16.10
CA THR A 8 23.65 -42.92 -16.51
C THR A 8 23.60 -41.49 -16.02
N GLY A 9 23.77 -40.53 -16.93
CA GLY A 9 23.53 -39.11 -16.65
C GLY A 9 22.04 -38.89 -16.35
N ALA A 10 21.70 -38.70 -15.08
CA ALA A 10 20.42 -38.13 -14.70
C ALA A 10 20.42 -36.67 -15.13
N LEU A 11 19.67 -36.36 -16.17
CA LEU A 11 19.36 -34.99 -16.59
C LEU A 11 18.46 -34.39 -15.50
N PHE A 12 19.05 -33.68 -14.54
CA PHE A 12 18.29 -32.84 -13.62
C PHE A 12 17.72 -31.66 -14.43
N LEU A 13 16.49 -31.83 -14.90
CA LEU A 13 15.63 -30.70 -15.24
C LEU A 13 15.39 -29.94 -13.93
N PHE A 14 16.12 -28.85 -13.73
CA PHE A 14 15.71 -27.81 -12.80
C PHE A 14 14.39 -27.25 -13.33
N LEU A 15 13.27 -27.72 -12.78
CA LEU A 15 12.06 -26.93 -12.72
C LEU A 15 12.42 -25.73 -11.84
N GLN A 16 12.89 -24.65 -12.46
CA GLN A 16 12.80 -23.35 -11.82
C GLN A 16 11.32 -23.19 -11.46
N SER A 17 11.03 -22.97 -10.18
CA SER A 17 9.73 -22.44 -9.80
C SER A 17 9.55 -21.18 -10.61
N ASP A 18 8.60 -21.18 -11.54
CA ASP A 18 8.18 -19.98 -12.27
C ASP A 18 7.50 -19.05 -11.27
N ALA A 19 8.27 -18.43 -10.38
CA ALA A 19 7.93 -17.11 -9.89
C ALA A 19 7.83 -16.28 -11.17
N GLN A 20 6.59 -15.94 -11.57
CA GLN A 20 6.33 -15.10 -12.73
C GLN A 20 7.35 -13.97 -12.71
N PRO A 21 8.28 -13.88 -13.68
CA PRO A 21 9.24 -12.79 -13.68
C PRO A 21 8.42 -11.51 -13.77
N TYR A 22 8.41 -10.73 -12.69
CA TYR A 22 7.84 -9.39 -12.74
C TYR A 22 8.60 -8.66 -13.84
N LEU A 23 7.89 -8.33 -14.93
CA LEU A 23 8.47 -7.47 -15.94
C LEU A 23 8.84 -6.17 -15.25
N GLN A 24 10.08 -5.72 -15.45
CA GLN A 24 10.53 -4.44 -14.91
C GLN A 24 9.53 -3.34 -15.31
N SER A 25 9.28 -2.41 -14.39
CA SER A 25 8.33 -1.30 -14.56
C SER A 25 6.86 -1.69 -14.71
N ARG A 26 6.43 -2.84 -14.17
CA ARG A 26 5.02 -3.14 -13.96
C ARG A 26 4.68 -3.13 -12.48
N ALA A 27 3.50 -2.60 -12.16
CA ALA A 27 2.96 -2.70 -10.82
C ALA A 27 2.77 -4.18 -10.42
N VAL A 28 3.06 -4.47 -9.16
CA VAL A 28 2.91 -5.81 -8.58
C VAL A 28 1.43 -6.08 -8.30
N ASP A 29 0.90 -7.19 -8.84
CA ASP A 29 -0.45 -7.64 -8.52
C ASP A 29 -0.41 -8.76 -7.48
N VAL A 30 -0.52 -8.38 -6.21
CA VAL A 30 -0.46 -9.29 -5.06
C VAL A 30 -1.63 -10.29 -5.04
N SER A 31 -2.77 -9.99 -5.68
CA SER A 31 -3.91 -10.90 -5.65
C SER A 31 -3.63 -12.25 -6.31
N LYS A 32 -2.64 -12.30 -7.21
CA LYS A 32 -2.24 -13.54 -7.89
C LYS A 32 -1.71 -14.59 -6.92
N ASP A 33 -1.03 -14.17 -5.86
CA ASP A 33 -0.53 -15.11 -4.84
C ASP A 33 -1.70 -15.81 -4.12
N PHE A 34 -2.88 -15.19 -4.09
CA PHE A 34 -4.11 -15.73 -3.49
C PHE A 34 -4.98 -16.52 -4.48
N GLU A 35 -4.48 -16.74 -5.70
CA GLU A 35 -5.09 -17.58 -6.74
C GLU A 35 -4.24 -18.83 -7.04
N ASP A 36 -3.06 -18.95 -6.43
CA ASP A 36 -2.11 -20.03 -6.64
C ASP A 36 -2.49 -21.28 -5.83
N PHE A 37 -2.66 -22.41 -6.52
CA PHE A 37 -3.03 -23.71 -5.95
C PHE A 37 -1.92 -24.36 -5.12
N SER A 38 -0.67 -23.96 -5.34
CA SER A 38 0.47 -24.48 -4.59
C SER A 38 0.55 -23.88 -3.18
N ASN A 39 -0.04 -22.70 -2.97
CA ASN A 39 0.00 -22.01 -1.70
C ASN A 39 -0.90 -22.67 -0.65
N THR A 40 -0.51 -22.53 0.62
CA THR A 40 -1.35 -22.93 1.75
C THR A 40 -2.13 -21.73 2.25
N TYR A 41 -3.43 -21.91 2.47
CA TYR A 41 -4.36 -20.86 2.87
C TYR A 41 -4.76 -21.03 4.33
N PHE A 42 -4.91 -19.93 5.04
CA PHE A 42 -5.29 -19.91 6.45
C PHE A 42 -6.43 -18.93 6.64
N PHE A 43 -7.63 -19.45 6.94
CA PHE A 43 -8.84 -18.64 7.07
C PHE A 43 -9.07 -18.26 8.52
N ALA A 44 -9.37 -16.99 8.79
CA ALA A 44 -9.77 -16.55 10.12
C ALA A 44 -11.13 -17.18 10.46
N ASP A 45 -11.20 -17.92 11.56
CA ASP A 45 -12.36 -18.74 11.92
C ASP A 45 -13.06 -18.25 13.17
N SER A 46 -12.36 -18.26 14.30
CA SER A 46 -12.92 -18.00 15.63
C SER A 46 -11.94 -17.26 16.53
N LEU A 47 -12.47 -16.52 17.50
CA LEU A 47 -11.68 -15.96 18.60
C LEU A 47 -11.31 -17.09 19.57
N SER A 48 -10.01 -17.36 19.73
CA SER A 48 -9.51 -18.40 20.63
C SER A 48 -9.31 -17.89 22.06
N SER A 49 -8.91 -16.63 22.20
CA SER A 49 -8.81 -15.94 23.48
C SER A 49 -8.87 -14.44 23.26
N PHE A 50 -9.33 -13.70 24.27
CA PHE A 50 -9.31 -12.25 24.26
C PHE A 50 -9.22 -11.70 25.68
N ASP A 51 -8.31 -10.76 25.88
CA ASP A 51 -8.18 -9.98 27.10
C ASP A 51 -8.64 -8.54 26.81
N PRO A 52 -9.82 -8.14 27.33
CA PRO A 52 -10.35 -6.81 27.05
C PRO A 52 -9.55 -5.68 27.69
N SER A 53 -8.75 -5.96 28.72
CA SER A 53 -7.93 -4.95 29.41
C SER A 53 -6.72 -4.51 28.58
N THR A 54 -6.17 -5.43 27.80
CA THR A 54 -5.06 -5.16 26.86
C THR A 54 -5.52 -5.06 25.41
N ALA A 55 -6.83 -5.25 25.17
CA ALA A 55 -7.48 -5.34 23.86
C ALA A 55 -6.70 -6.26 22.89
N SER A 56 -6.21 -7.38 23.41
CA SER A 56 -5.34 -8.33 22.71
C SER A 56 -5.91 -9.73 22.81
N GLY A 57 -5.69 -10.55 21.79
CA GLY A 57 -6.22 -11.91 21.76
C GLY A 57 -5.54 -12.79 20.74
N THR A 58 -6.13 -13.97 20.52
CA THR A 58 -5.67 -14.91 19.49
C THR A 58 -6.83 -15.32 18.59
N ILE A 59 -6.54 -15.40 17.29
CA ILE A 59 -7.46 -15.89 16.26
C ILE A 59 -7.09 -17.34 15.94
N SER A 60 -8.09 -18.22 15.88
CA SER A 60 -7.91 -19.56 15.30
C SER A 60 -7.92 -19.44 13.79
N TRP A 61 -6.87 -19.95 13.15
CA TRP A 61 -6.76 -19.98 11.70
C TRP A 61 -6.92 -21.41 11.18
N LYS A 62 -7.82 -21.60 10.22
CA LYS A 62 -8.07 -22.92 9.63
C LYS A 62 -7.31 -23.10 8.33
N ARG A 63 -6.51 -24.15 8.27
CA ARG A 63 -5.67 -24.48 7.12
C ARG A 63 -6.48 -25.10 5.99
N HIS A 64 -6.24 -24.61 4.78
CA HIS A 64 -6.90 -25.05 3.56
C HIS A 64 -5.90 -25.14 2.40
N SER A 65 -6.22 -25.98 1.42
CA SER A 65 -5.68 -25.91 0.06
C SER A 65 -6.80 -25.57 -0.91
N LEU A 66 -6.45 -25.12 -2.11
CA LEU A 66 -7.41 -24.94 -3.19
C LEU A 66 -7.49 -26.21 -4.03
N TYR A 67 -8.70 -26.54 -4.49
CA TYR A 67 -8.93 -27.63 -5.44
C TYR A 67 -9.89 -27.21 -6.53
N ALA A 68 -9.70 -27.80 -7.72
CA ALA A 68 -10.60 -27.62 -8.84
C ALA A 68 -11.86 -28.44 -8.59
N ARG A 69 -13.01 -27.77 -8.49
CA ARG A 69 -14.32 -28.40 -8.45
C ARG A 69 -14.92 -28.40 -9.84
N GLN A 70 -15.17 -29.59 -10.36
CA GLN A 70 -15.98 -29.80 -11.56
C GLN A 70 -17.39 -30.27 -11.17
N ALA A 71 -18.40 -29.61 -11.70
CA ALA A 71 -19.80 -29.99 -11.58
C ALA A 71 -20.48 -29.82 -12.95
N PHE A 72 -21.62 -30.49 -13.16
CA PHE A 72 -22.34 -30.48 -14.43
C PHE A 72 -22.56 -29.07 -15.01
N ASN A 73 -22.84 -28.09 -14.16
CA ASN A 73 -23.16 -26.72 -14.55
C ASN A 73 -22.04 -25.70 -14.25
N THR A 74 -20.93 -26.10 -13.63
CA THR A 74 -19.85 -25.16 -13.31
C THR A 74 -18.52 -25.86 -13.04
N THR A 75 -17.44 -25.30 -13.55
CA THR A 75 -16.07 -25.58 -13.11
C THR A 75 -15.57 -24.35 -12.35
N THR A 76 -15.12 -24.54 -11.12
CA THR A 76 -14.70 -23.44 -10.23
C THR A 76 -13.60 -23.91 -9.28
N VAL A 77 -13.01 -23.00 -8.53
CA VAL A 77 -12.08 -23.28 -7.44
C VAL A 77 -12.82 -23.20 -6.11
N LEU A 78 -12.57 -24.17 -5.22
CA LEU A 78 -13.05 -24.14 -3.83
C LEU A 78 -11.90 -24.44 -2.87
N PRO A 79 -11.98 -23.97 -1.62
CA PRO A 79 -11.06 -24.40 -0.59
C PRO A 79 -11.51 -25.75 -0.03
N GLN A 80 -10.54 -26.57 0.36
CA GLN A 80 -10.77 -27.79 1.13
C GLN A 80 -9.87 -27.76 2.38
N PRO A 81 -10.35 -28.26 3.53
CA PRO A 81 -9.51 -28.41 4.70
C PRO A 81 -8.24 -29.20 4.37
N LEU A 82 -7.11 -28.74 4.90
CA LEU A 82 -5.83 -29.39 4.71
C LEU A 82 -5.27 -29.79 6.08
N ASP A 83 -5.00 -31.08 6.25
CA ASP A 83 -4.28 -31.58 7.40
C ASP A 83 -2.77 -31.52 7.15
N MET A 84 -2.04 -31.13 8.19
CA MET A 84 -0.59 -31.05 8.16
C MET A 84 0.03 -32.46 8.04
N LEU A 85 1.10 -32.58 7.25
CA LEU A 85 1.91 -33.78 7.13
C LEU A 85 3.30 -33.63 7.79
N ASP A 86 3.52 -32.55 8.57
CA ASP A 86 4.82 -32.28 9.18
C ASP A 86 5.09 -33.30 10.29
N PHE A 87 6.32 -33.79 10.35
CA PHE A 87 6.79 -34.72 11.35
C PHE A 87 7.94 -34.10 12.16
N PRO A 88 7.94 -34.19 13.50
CA PRO A 88 6.92 -34.83 14.33
C PRO A 88 5.68 -33.96 14.52
N GLU A 89 4.49 -34.58 14.50
CA GLU A 89 3.17 -33.92 14.55
C GLU A 89 2.93 -33.08 15.82
N THR A 90 3.74 -33.28 16.85
CA THR A 90 3.65 -32.55 18.13
C THR A 90 4.34 -31.19 18.12
N GLN A 91 5.12 -30.86 17.09
CA GLN A 91 5.93 -29.63 17.06
C GLN A 91 5.30 -28.50 16.25
N TYR A 92 4.29 -28.79 15.44
CA TYR A 92 3.70 -27.83 14.52
C TYR A 92 2.17 -27.85 14.63
N GLU A 93 1.55 -26.68 14.87
CA GLU A 93 0.09 -26.57 14.94
C GLU A 93 -0.54 -26.62 13.55
N ASN A 94 -1.49 -27.55 13.32
CA ASN A 94 -2.18 -27.65 12.02
C ASN A 94 -2.94 -26.34 11.72
N ASN A 95 -3.73 -25.92 12.70
CA ASN A 95 -4.54 -24.72 12.71
C ASN A 95 -3.96 -23.77 13.77
N PRO A 96 -3.11 -22.82 13.37
CA PRO A 96 -2.37 -22.03 14.34
C PRO A 96 -3.30 -21.04 15.07
N ARG A 97 -2.98 -20.75 16.33
CA ARG A 97 -3.60 -19.67 17.11
C ARG A 97 -2.65 -18.48 17.15
N LEU A 98 -2.97 -17.45 16.38
CA LEU A 98 -2.05 -16.32 16.17
C LEU A 98 -2.61 -15.04 16.76
N GLN A 99 -1.70 -14.20 17.23
CA GLN A 99 -2.05 -13.03 18.01
C GLN A 99 -2.68 -11.93 17.14
N PHE A 100 -3.51 -11.12 17.76
CA PHE A 100 -3.91 -9.81 17.26
C PHE A 100 -4.03 -8.84 18.43
N LYS A 101 -3.91 -7.54 18.13
CA LYS A 101 -3.97 -6.47 19.12
C LYS A 101 -4.68 -5.25 18.55
N ILE A 102 -5.46 -4.62 19.41
CA ILE A 102 -6.09 -3.33 19.16
C ILE A 102 -5.37 -2.28 20.00
N HIS A 103 -5.04 -1.15 19.38
CA HIS A 103 -4.49 0.01 20.05
C HIS A 103 -5.38 1.22 19.73
N PHE A 104 -6.02 1.76 20.74
CA PHE A 104 -6.86 2.95 20.63
C PHE A 104 -5.95 4.18 20.52
N ILE A 105 -6.03 4.89 19.39
CA ILE A 105 -5.10 5.98 19.05
C ILE A 105 -5.70 7.34 19.44
N SER A 106 -6.99 7.49 19.18
CA SER A 106 -7.78 8.68 19.51
C SER A 106 -9.23 8.23 19.78
N PRO A 107 -10.15 9.12 20.20
CA PRO A 107 -11.56 8.78 20.35
C PRO A 107 -12.27 8.31 19.06
N GLN A 108 -11.61 8.43 17.90
CA GLN A 108 -12.16 8.15 16.56
C GLN A 108 -11.21 7.33 15.67
N THR A 109 -10.04 6.94 16.17
CA THR A 109 -9.02 6.18 15.43
C THR A 109 -8.56 4.97 16.23
N VAL A 110 -8.49 3.82 15.58
CA VAL A 110 -8.01 2.57 16.16
C VAL A 110 -6.97 1.94 15.24
N ARG A 111 -5.88 1.42 15.80
CA ARG A 111 -4.91 0.59 15.09
C ARG A 111 -5.16 -0.89 15.40
N LEU A 112 -5.44 -1.68 14.37
CA LEU A 112 -5.61 -3.12 14.42
C LEU A 112 -4.34 -3.78 13.86
N ARG A 113 -3.69 -4.60 14.68
CA ARG A 113 -2.59 -5.47 14.25
C ARG A 113 -2.99 -6.92 14.31
N VAL A 114 -2.80 -7.67 13.22
CA VAL A 114 -3.03 -9.12 13.14
C VAL A 114 -1.77 -9.80 12.62
N TYR A 115 -1.26 -10.77 13.37
CA TYR A 115 0.02 -11.42 13.07
C TYR A 115 -0.22 -12.77 12.38
N THR A 116 0.56 -13.07 11.33
CA THR A 116 0.53 -14.38 10.65
C THR A 116 1.59 -15.36 11.18
N SER A 117 2.30 -14.98 12.25
CA SER A 117 3.40 -15.71 12.87
C SER A 117 3.30 -15.69 14.41
N PRO A 118 3.71 -16.75 15.11
CA PRO A 118 3.89 -16.68 16.56
C PRO A 118 5.11 -15.84 16.96
N VAL A 119 6.05 -15.64 16.03
CA VAL A 119 7.21 -14.76 16.21
C VAL A 119 6.79 -13.35 15.80
N ILE A 120 6.69 -12.46 16.79
CA ILE A 120 6.35 -11.06 16.60
C ILE A 120 7.62 -10.24 16.76
N PHE A 121 7.99 -9.51 15.72
CA PHE A 121 9.13 -8.60 15.78
C PHE A 121 8.79 -7.36 16.62
N PRO A 122 9.77 -6.78 17.33
CA PRO A 122 9.60 -5.48 17.97
C PRO A 122 9.15 -4.42 16.97
N GLU A 123 8.35 -3.48 17.44
CA GLU A 123 7.96 -2.33 16.63
C GLU A 123 9.15 -1.40 16.43
N GLU A 124 9.39 -1.03 15.18
CA GLU A 124 10.42 -0.06 14.78
C GLU A 124 9.78 1.28 14.41
N GLU A 125 10.59 2.33 14.42
CA GLU A 125 10.14 3.64 13.96
C GLU A 125 9.76 3.59 12.48
N SER A 126 8.55 4.05 12.16
CA SER A 126 8.05 4.05 10.79
C SER A 126 8.31 5.40 10.11
N LEU A 127 8.85 5.35 8.90
CA LEU A 127 8.98 6.52 8.02
C LEU A 127 7.63 7.07 7.54
N MET A 128 6.54 6.32 7.70
CA MET A 128 5.19 6.75 7.32
C MET A 128 4.45 7.48 8.45
N LEU A 129 4.96 7.45 9.68
CA LEU A 129 4.32 8.02 10.86
C LEU A 129 5.16 9.16 11.43
N CYS A 130 4.50 10.22 11.89
CA CYS A 130 5.11 11.31 12.65
C CYS A 130 5.30 10.89 14.12
N GLY A 131 6.26 9.99 14.33
CA GLY A 131 6.56 9.41 15.64
C GLY A 131 5.60 8.29 16.04
N ASN A 132 5.65 7.93 17.32
CA ASN A 132 4.83 6.84 17.85
C ASN A 132 3.36 7.26 17.98
N PRO A 133 2.41 6.43 17.50
CA PRO A 133 1.00 6.71 17.68
C PRO A 133 0.62 6.87 19.17
N PRO A 134 -0.19 7.88 19.53
CA PRO A 134 -0.64 8.08 20.90
C PRO A 134 -1.54 6.94 21.39
N SER A 135 -1.85 6.93 22.69
CA SER A 135 -2.84 6.02 23.29
C SER A 135 -4.02 6.81 23.82
N ASP A 136 -5.22 6.32 23.54
CA ASP A 136 -6.48 6.88 24.01
C ASP A 136 -7.19 5.90 24.96
N GLU A 137 -7.70 6.42 26.07
CA GLU A 137 -8.37 5.66 27.12
C GLU A 137 -9.88 5.92 27.16
N THR A 138 -10.44 6.66 26.19
CA THR A 138 -11.84 7.10 26.21
C THR A 138 -12.81 6.05 25.65
N TRP A 139 -12.31 5.00 25.02
CA TRP A 139 -13.12 3.91 24.49
C TRP A 139 -13.73 3.06 25.61
N ILE A 140 -15.04 2.91 25.58
CA ILE A 140 -15.78 2.17 26.61
C ILE A 140 -16.01 0.74 26.14
N TYR A 141 -15.50 -0.22 26.93
CA TYR A 141 -15.70 -1.65 26.70
C TYR A 141 -17.05 -2.15 27.24
N SER A 142 -17.68 -3.05 26.49
CA SER A 142 -18.82 -3.87 26.91
C SER A 142 -18.78 -5.24 26.22
N TYR A 143 -19.52 -6.19 26.75
CA TYR A 143 -19.64 -7.54 26.18
C TYR A 143 -21.09 -7.96 26.10
N GLU A 144 -21.54 -8.32 24.91
CA GLU A 144 -22.93 -8.69 24.63
C GLU A 144 -22.95 -9.82 23.59
N GLU A 145 -23.67 -10.90 23.87
CA GLU A 145 -23.96 -11.99 22.91
C GLU A 145 -22.75 -12.49 22.10
N GLY A 146 -21.63 -12.80 22.76
CA GLY A 146 -20.42 -13.28 22.07
C GLY A 146 -19.66 -12.19 21.30
N SER A 147 -19.89 -10.92 21.63
CA SER A 147 -19.26 -9.77 20.98
C SER A 147 -18.58 -8.86 22.01
N HIS A 148 -17.31 -8.57 21.79
CA HIS A 148 -16.57 -7.52 22.50
C HIS A 148 -16.78 -6.20 21.78
N ILE A 149 -17.35 -5.21 22.46
CA ILE A 149 -17.73 -3.92 21.87
C ILE A 149 -16.93 -2.81 22.54
N TYR A 150 -16.19 -2.06 21.74
CA TYR A 150 -15.52 -0.84 22.15
C TYR A 150 -16.24 0.34 21.50
N LYS A 151 -16.84 1.19 22.33
CA LYS A 151 -17.56 2.39 21.89
C LYS A 151 -16.68 3.63 22.04
N GLY A 152 -16.39 4.27 20.92
CA GLY A 152 -15.67 5.54 20.85
C GLY A 152 -16.62 6.72 20.64
N GLN A 153 -16.07 7.88 20.26
CA GLN A 153 -16.83 9.12 20.07
C GLN A 153 -17.70 9.08 18.81
N SER A 154 -17.18 8.55 17.69
CA SER A 154 -17.82 8.60 16.37
C SER A 154 -18.34 7.25 15.88
N GLY A 155 -18.27 6.21 16.70
CA GLY A 155 -18.71 4.87 16.35
C GLY A 155 -18.22 3.80 17.31
N SER A 156 -18.32 2.54 16.90
CA SER A 156 -17.85 1.41 17.69
C SER A 156 -17.08 0.40 16.85
N LEU A 157 -16.10 -0.23 17.49
CA LEU A 157 -15.43 -1.43 17.02
C LEU A 157 -16.03 -2.63 17.74
N VAL A 158 -16.50 -3.61 16.98
CA VAL A 158 -17.10 -4.85 17.49
C VAL A 158 -16.24 -6.03 17.04
N ILE A 159 -15.86 -6.89 17.99
CA ILE A 159 -15.15 -8.14 17.75
C ILE A 159 -16.11 -9.28 18.11
N LYS A 160 -16.66 -9.97 17.10
CA LYS A 160 -17.50 -11.16 17.33
C LYS A 160 -16.63 -12.39 17.48
N GLU A 161 -16.94 -13.26 18.43
CA GLU A 161 -16.18 -14.48 18.71
C GLU A 161 -16.30 -15.52 17.59
N TYR A 162 -17.52 -15.74 17.09
CA TYR A 162 -17.76 -16.71 16.02
C TYR A 162 -18.90 -16.27 15.07
N PRO A 163 -18.66 -16.27 13.75
CA PRO A 163 -17.32 -16.29 13.14
C PRO A 163 -16.52 -15.05 13.53
N PHE A 164 -15.18 -15.14 13.61
CA PHE A 164 -14.31 -14.06 14.10
C PHE A 164 -14.49 -12.76 13.29
N THR A 165 -15.27 -11.80 13.77
CA THR A 165 -15.66 -10.64 12.96
C THR A 165 -15.10 -9.35 13.55
N ILE A 166 -14.35 -8.60 12.75
CA ILE A 166 -14.07 -7.18 12.99
C ILE A 166 -15.14 -6.37 12.28
N LEU A 167 -16.02 -5.72 13.05
CA LEU A 167 -17.16 -4.94 12.57
C LEU A 167 -17.02 -3.49 13.02
N LEU A 168 -17.12 -2.56 12.07
CA LEU A 168 -17.17 -1.13 12.33
C LEU A 168 -18.64 -0.68 12.24
N CYS A 169 -19.12 0.01 13.26
CA CYS A 169 -20.42 0.67 13.25
C CYS A 169 -20.27 2.18 13.45
N ASP A 170 -21.23 2.95 12.94
CA ASP A 170 -21.35 4.37 13.29
C ASP A 170 -21.93 4.57 14.70
N GLU A 171 -22.04 5.83 15.13
CA GLU A 171 -22.57 6.23 16.44
C GLU A 171 -23.97 5.68 16.74
N ASN A 172 -24.76 5.36 15.71
CA ASN A 172 -26.13 4.85 15.81
C ASN A 172 -26.17 3.31 15.74
N GLY A 173 -25.02 2.65 15.71
CA GLY A 173 -24.92 1.18 15.61
C GLY A 173 -25.17 0.64 14.20
N ARG A 174 -25.27 1.49 13.17
CA ARG A 174 -25.39 1.01 11.79
C ARG A 174 -24.04 0.51 11.30
N GLU A 175 -24.04 -0.69 10.73
CA GLU A 175 -22.84 -1.29 10.12
C GLU A 175 -22.27 -0.41 9.02
N LEU A 176 -20.98 -0.10 9.16
CA LEU A 176 -20.17 0.58 8.15
C LEU A 176 -19.53 -0.45 7.22
N THR A 177 -18.80 -1.40 7.81
CA THR A 177 -18.18 -2.54 7.13
C THR A 177 -17.81 -3.62 8.14
N ARG A 178 -17.63 -4.87 7.69
CA ARG A 178 -17.16 -5.99 8.51
C ARG A 178 -16.26 -6.94 7.74
N THR A 179 -15.38 -7.65 8.43
CA THR A 179 -14.64 -8.77 7.82
C THR A 179 -15.60 -9.90 7.41
N ARG A 180 -15.32 -10.56 6.29
CA ARG A 180 -16.13 -11.65 5.74
C ARG A 180 -15.58 -13.04 6.05
N HIS A 181 -16.49 -14.01 6.08
CA HIS A 181 -16.23 -15.41 6.38
C HIS A 181 -16.77 -16.34 5.32
N TRP A 182 -16.36 -17.60 5.38
CA TRP A 182 -16.84 -18.61 4.44
C TRP A 182 -18.36 -18.76 4.51
N ALA A 183 -18.96 -18.70 5.71
CA ALA A 183 -20.40 -18.78 5.92
C ALA A 183 -21.19 -17.64 5.26
N ASP A 184 -20.58 -16.48 4.98
CA ASP A 184 -21.26 -15.39 4.27
C ASP A 184 -21.51 -15.73 2.79
N ASN A 185 -21.02 -16.87 2.29
CA ASN A 185 -21.21 -17.29 0.90
C ASN A 185 -22.54 -18.01 0.64
N ASP A 186 -23.36 -18.27 1.66
CA ASP A 186 -24.58 -19.07 1.52
C ASP A 186 -25.59 -18.45 0.54
N SER A 187 -25.61 -17.12 0.44
CA SER A 187 -26.52 -16.39 -0.45
C SER A 187 -25.94 -16.11 -1.86
N THR A 188 -24.75 -16.63 -2.19
CA THR A 188 -24.09 -16.37 -3.49
C THR A 188 -23.55 -17.65 -4.13
N GLN A 189 -23.66 -17.71 -5.46
CA GLN A 189 -23.03 -18.75 -6.28
C GLN A 189 -21.55 -18.45 -6.56
N ILE A 190 -21.16 -17.17 -6.53
CA ILE A 190 -19.76 -16.75 -6.62
C ILE A 190 -19.16 -16.85 -5.22
N LYS A 191 -18.36 -17.90 -4.98
CA LYS A 191 -17.71 -18.12 -3.70
C LYS A 191 -16.53 -17.17 -3.53
N VAL A 192 -16.58 -16.37 -2.49
CA VAL A 192 -15.57 -15.39 -2.09
C VAL A 192 -14.73 -16.01 -0.98
N MET A 193 -13.41 -16.00 -1.16
CA MET A 193 -12.48 -16.35 -0.09
C MET A 193 -12.57 -15.32 1.05
N PRO A 194 -12.57 -15.76 2.33
CA PRO A 194 -12.87 -14.92 3.49
C PRO A 194 -11.68 -14.03 3.90
N PHE A 195 -11.64 -13.53 5.13
CA PHE A 195 -10.39 -13.00 5.68
C PHE A 195 -9.37 -14.16 5.80
N GLN A 196 -8.23 -14.03 5.11
CA GLN A 196 -7.16 -15.04 5.14
C GLN A 196 -5.75 -14.45 5.12
N PHE A 197 -4.78 -15.28 5.48
CA PHE A 197 -3.41 -15.16 4.99
C PHE A 197 -3.01 -16.42 4.23
N ILE A 198 -1.94 -16.33 3.45
CA ILE A 198 -1.32 -17.45 2.74
C ILE A 198 0.10 -17.66 3.19
N LYS A 199 0.59 -18.88 3.02
CA LYS A 199 2.02 -19.21 3.03
C LYS A 199 2.41 -19.65 1.63
N ARG A 200 3.31 -18.90 1.00
CA ARG A 200 3.73 -19.14 -0.39
C ARG A 200 4.61 -20.38 -0.50
N ALA A 201 4.32 -21.24 -1.47
CA ALA A 201 5.09 -22.46 -1.68
C ALA A 201 6.49 -22.18 -2.25
N SER A 202 6.65 -21.07 -2.98
CA SER A 202 7.91 -20.68 -3.63
C SER A 202 9.04 -20.34 -2.67
N ASP A 203 8.72 -19.65 -1.57
CA ASP A 203 9.70 -19.00 -0.69
C ASP A 203 9.31 -19.01 0.79
N ASN A 204 8.18 -19.65 1.15
CA ASN A 204 7.62 -19.71 2.51
C ASN A 204 7.19 -18.36 3.11
N ILE A 205 7.24 -17.26 2.33
CA ILE A 205 6.80 -15.94 2.77
C ILE A 205 5.30 -15.94 2.99
N ARG A 206 4.83 -15.20 3.99
CA ARG A 206 3.41 -15.01 4.23
C ARG A 206 2.91 -13.71 3.62
N SER A 207 1.63 -13.71 3.24
CA SER A 207 0.94 -12.52 2.76
C SER A 207 -0.49 -12.54 3.28
N ILE A 208 -1.04 -11.38 3.62
CA ILE A 208 -2.35 -11.27 4.28
C ILE A 208 -3.36 -10.52 3.40
N ASN A 209 -4.61 -10.96 3.45
CA ASN A 209 -5.72 -10.32 2.74
C ASN A 209 -6.97 -10.28 3.66
N PRO A 210 -7.16 -9.18 4.42
CA PRO A 210 -8.45 -8.91 5.01
C PRO A 210 -9.48 -8.62 3.92
N VAL A 211 -10.63 -9.28 4.04
CA VAL A 211 -11.77 -9.13 3.13
C VAL A 211 -12.91 -8.51 3.90
N PHE A 212 -13.28 -7.30 3.50
CA PHE A 212 -14.34 -6.51 4.10
C PHE A 212 -15.60 -6.53 3.22
N SER A 213 -16.77 -6.34 3.83
CA SER A 213 -18.02 -6.09 3.11
C SER A 213 -17.98 -4.73 2.40
N LEU A 214 -18.47 -4.68 1.17
CA LEU A 214 -18.74 -3.45 0.43
C LEU A 214 -20.26 -3.32 0.21
N HIS A 215 -20.84 -2.17 0.49
CA HIS A 215 -22.29 -1.97 0.47
C HIS A 215 -22.79 -1.28 -0.81
N PRO A 216 -24.04 -1.52 -1.24
CA PRO A 216 -24.62 -0.83 -2.38
C PRO A 216 -24.59 0.70 -2.22
N GLY A 217 -24.18 1.40 -3.28
CA GLY A 217 -24.09 2.87 -3.32
C GLY A 217 -22.91 3.47 -2.55
N GLU A 218 -22.08 2.64 -1.92
CA GLU A 218 -20.83 3.06 -1.32
C GLU A 218 -19.85 3.60 -2.36
N LYS A 219 -19.08 4.61 -1.96
CA LYS A 219 -17.99 5.17 -2.76
C LYS A 219 -16.70 5.04 -1.96
N ILE A 220 -15.64 4.60 -2.64
CA ILE A 220 -14.30 4.50 -2.09
C ILE A 220 -13.42 5.53 -2.79
N VAL A 221 -12.68 6.32 -2.03
CA VAL A 221 -11.78 7.37 -2.54
C VAL A 221 -10.44 7.28 -1.81
N GLY A 222 -9.34 7.61 -2.49
CA GLY A 222 -7.99 7.56 -1.94
C GLY A 222 -7.05 6.82 -2.89
N CYS A 223 -6.17 5.99 -2.31
CA CYS A 223 -5.14 5.21 -3.00
C CYS A 223 -3.99 6.03 -3.63
N GLY A 224 -3.94 7.34 -3.40
CA GLY A 224 -2.90 8.23 -3.92
C GLY A 224 -3.25 8.85 -5.27
N GLU A 225 -2.23 9.14 -6.08
CA GLU A 225 -2.32 9.78 -7.42
C GLU A 225 -2.88 8.82 -8.50
N SER A 226 -4.03 8.22 -8.26
CA SER A 226 -4.58 7.20 -9.16
C SER A 226 -5.29 7.88 -10.34
N PRO A 227 -4.82 7.73 -11.59
CA PRO A 227 -5.35 8.43 -12.76
C PRO A 227 -6.69 7.88 -13.27
N THR A 228 -7.21 6.81 -12.64
CA THR A 228 -8.51 6.22 -12.95
C THR A 228 -9.66 7.02 -12.31
N ALA A 229 -10.91 6.60 -12.55
CA ALA A 229 -12.09 7.25 -11.96
C ALA A 229 -11.95 7.42 -10.44
N LEU A 230 -12.41 8.57 -9.92
CA LEU A 230 -12.27 8.96 -8.52
C LEU A 230 -12.88 7.94 -7.54
N ASN A 231 -14.08 7.43 -7.87
CA ASN A 231 -14.69 6.35 -7.11
C ASN A 231 -14.03 5.02 -7.50
N LYS A 232 -13.32 4.40 -6.55
CA LYS A 232 -12.57 3.17 -6.76
C LYS A 232 -13.44 1.91 -6.74
N VAL A 233 -14.72 2.01 -6.38
CA VAL A 233 -15.64 0.86 -6.47
C VAL A 233 -15.71 0.33 -7.90
N GLY A 234 -15.58 -1.00 -8.05
CA GLY A 234 -15.46 -1.71 -9.32
C GLY A 234 -14.04 -1.80 -9.87
N GLN A 235 -13.03 -1.27 -9.17
CA GLN A 235 -11.64 -1.24 -9.63
C GLN A 235 -10.74 -2.13 -8.77
N LYS A 236 -9.69 -2.66 -9.43
CA LYS A 236 -8.51 -3.20 -8.77
C LYS A 236 -7.41 -2.15 -8.88
N VAL A 237 -6.82 -1.74 -7.76
CA VAL A 237 -5.83 -0.66 -7.65
C VAL A 237 -4.53 -1.24 -7.12
N HIS A 238 -3.44 -1.06 -7.87
CA HIS A 238 -2.12 -1.54 -7.51
C HIS A 238 -1.31 -0.44 -6.83
N LEU A 239 -1.05 -0.59 -5.54
CA LEU A 239 -0.23 0.32 -4.76
C LEU A 239 1.22 -0.14 -4.83
N PHE A 240 1.87 0.29 -5.90
CA PHE A 240 3.27 0.01 -6.17
C PHE A 240 3.86 1.15 -7.01
N VAL A 241 5.00 1.70 -6.58
CA VAL A 241 5.61 2.83 -7.27
C VAL A 241 6.14 2.35 -8.62
N THR A 242 5.71 3.00 -9.70
CA THR A 242 6.29 2.80 -11.03
C THR A 242 6.61 4.16 -11.66
N ASP A 243 7.39 4.13 -12.75
CA ASP A 243 7.47 5.24 -13.69
C ASP A 243 6.56 4.93 -14.89
N PRO A 244 5.27 5.33 -14.85
CA PRO A 244 4.32 5.04 -15.93
C PRO A 244 4.57 5.84 -17.21
N GLN A 245 5.46 6.84 -17.19
CA GLN A 245 5.73 7.81 -18.27
C GLN A 245 4.53 8.66 -18.74
N SER A 246 3.30 8.30 -18.38
CA SER A 246 2.05 8.96 -18.78
C SER A 246 0.89 8.58 -17.84
N PRO A 247 -0.11 9.45 -17.61
CA PRO A 247 -1.32 9.13 -16.85
C PRO A 247 -2.34 8.27 -17.63
N GLU A 248 -1.98 7.74 -18.79
CA GLU A 248 -2.86 6.95 -19.66
C GLU A 248 -3.02 5.48 -19.23
N SER A 249 -2.35 5.06 -18.16
CA SER A 249 -2.46 3.72 -17.57
C SER A 249 -2.95 3.78 -16.12
N ASP A 250 -3.14 2.63 -15.46
CA ASP A 250 -3.55 2.52 -14.06
C ASP A 250 -2.37 2.62 -13.05
N GLN A 251 -1.16 2.79 -13.57
CA GLN A 251 0.08 2.87 -12.82
C GLN A 251 0.33 4.25 -12.20
N MET A 252 1.18 4.32 -11.16
CA MET A 252 1.24 5.47 -10.27
C MET A 252 2.65 5.81 -9.78
N TYR A 253 3.01 7.09 -9.81
CA TYR A 253 4.21 7.61 -9.15
C TYR A 253 4.03 7.69 -7.62
N LYS A 254 2.80 7.97 -7.15
CA LYS A 254 2.50 8.24 -5.73
C LYS A 254 1.33 7.37 -5.22
N PRO A 255 1.51 6.03 -5.15
CA PRO A 255 0.59 5.16 -4.43
C PRO A 255 0.61 5.49 -2.94
N ILE A 256 -0.57 5.76 -2.38
CA ILE A 256 -0.73 5.98 -0.94
C ILE A 256 -1.62 4.88 -0.39
N PRO A 257 -1.17 4.07 0.58
CA PRO A 257 -1.94 2.95 1.12
C PRO A 257 -3.03 3.41 2.11
N PHE A 258 -3.86 4.35 1.68
CA PHE A 258 -4.96 4.93 2.45
C PHE A 258 -6.17 5.14 1.57
N PHE A 259 -7.36 4.81 2.08
CA PHE A 259 -8.63 5.15 1.46
C PHE A 259 -9.68 5.49 2.51
N PHE A 260 -10.75 6.14 2.08
CA PHE A 260 -11.94 6.36 2.89
C PHE A 260 -13.21 6.10 2.10
N SER A 261 -14.25 5.73 2.84
CA SER A 261 -15.56 5.37 2.36
C SER A 261 -16.56 6.49 2.61
N SER A 262 -17.48 6.69 1.66
CA SER A 262 -18.65 7.56 1.85
C SER A 262 -19.60 7.09 2.96
N ARG A 263 -19.40 5.90 3.53
CA ARG A 263 -20.17 5.40 4.67
C ARG A 263 -19.69 5.94 6.01
N GLY A 264 -18.53 6.59 6.06
CA GLY A 264 -18.02 7.25 7.26
C GLY A 264 -16.91 6.48 7.98
N TYR A 265 -16.11 5.73 7.23
CA TYR A 265 -14.89 5.09 7.74
C TYR A 265 -13.72 5.27 6.77
N GLY A 266 -12.49 5.16 7.28
CA GLY A 266 -11.28 5.09 6.47
C GLY A 266 -10.32 4.02 6.96
N MET A 267 -9.40 3.63 6.10
CA MET A 267 -8.38 2.63 6.39
C MET A 267 -7.02 3.08 5.84
N PHE A 268 -6.00 3.12 6.68
CA PHE A 268 -4.60 3.26 6.30
C PHE A 268 -3.89 1.93 6.55
N MET A 269 -3.40 1.32 5.47
CA MET A 269 -2.60 0.10 5.48
C MET A 269 -1.15 0.51 5.74
N HIS A 270 -0.68 0.29 6.97
CA HIS A 270 0.63 0.70 7.42
C HIS A 270 1.69 -0.32 6.97
N THR A 271 2.02 -0.29 5.68
CA THR A 271 3.03 -1.15 5.06
C THR A 271 3.66 -0.45 3.85
N SER A 272 4.96 -0.66 3.65
CA SER A 272 5.68 -0.28 2.42
C SER A 272 5.73 -1.42 1.40
N ALA A 273 5.25 -2.60 1.77
CA ALA A 273 5.16 -3.73 0.86
C ALA A 273 4.11 -3.46 -0.24
N PRO A 274 4.24 -4.12 -1.40
CA PRO A 274 3.21 -4.03 -2.44
C PRO A 274 1.82 -4.37 -1.90
N VAL A 275 0.81 -3.62 -2.34
CA VAL A 275 -0.60 -3.87 -2.02
C VAL A 275 -1.46 -3.84 -3.28
N THR A 276 -2.34 -4.82 -3.44
CA THR A 276 -3.45 -4.76 -4.40
C THR A 276 -4.76 -4.56 -3.63
N CYS A 277 -5.47 -3.47 -3.88
CA CYS A 277 -6.82 -3.26 -3.37
C CYS A 277 -7.85 -3.64 -4.45
N ASP A 278 -8.76 -4.57 -4.16
CA ASP A 278 -9.90 -4.90 -5.03
C ASP A 278 -11.18 -4.39 -4.37
N PHE A 279 -11.69 -3.27 -4.87
CA PHE A 279 -12.90 -2.62 -4.37
C PHE A 279 -14.14 -3.07 -5.12
N GLY A 280 -14.39 -4.37 -5.12
CA GLY A 280 -15.58 -4.95 -5.73
C GLY A 280 -15.47 -5.17 -7.23
N ALA A 281 -14.24 -5.19 -7.76
CA ALA A 281 -13.96 -5.55 -9.16
C ALA A 281 -14.21 -7.05 -9.39
N SER A 282 -13.71 -7.91 -8.49
CA SER A 282 -13.95 -9.37 -8.61
C SER A 282 -15.30 -9.80 -8.03
N HIS A 283 -15.83 -9.08 -7.04
CA HIS A 283 -17.14 -9.36 -6.46
C HIS A 283 -17.73 -8.10 -5.80
N ALA A 284 -18.88 -7.62 -6.30
CA ALA A 284 -19.45 -6.31 -5.97
C ALA A 284 -19.71 -6.04 -4.47
N GLY A 285 -19.85 -7.09 -3.66
CA GLY A 285 -20.11 -6.98 -2.21
C GLY A 285 -18.85 -7.05 -1.33
N THR A 286 -17.65 -6.91 -1.90
CA THR A 286 -16.38 -7.07 -1.15
C THR A 286 -15.34 -6.02 -1.47
N SER A 287 -14.60 -5.61 -0.45
CA SER A 287 -13.32 -4.91 -0.56
C SER A 287 -12.22 -5.85 -0.06
N LYS A 288 -11.23 -6.17 -0.89
CA LYS A 288 -10.11 -7.07 -0.55
C LYS A 288 -8.80 -6.27 -0.56
N LEU A 289 -7.97 -6.43 0.46
CA LEU A 289 -6.71 -5.70 0.61
C LEU A 289 -5.55 -6.70 0.61
N PHE A 290 -5.12 -7.13 -0.57
CA PHE A 290 -4.03 -8.09 -0.71
C PHE A 290 -2.69 -7.41 -0.41
N MET A 291 -2.08 -7.70 0.73
CA MET A 291 -0.81 -7.11 1.15
C MET A 291 0.29 -8.17 1.14
N ALA A 292 1.40 -7.84 0.48
CA ALA A 292 2.61 -8.68 0.45
C ALA A 292 3.42 -8.52 1.75
N ASP A 293 2.73 -8.62 2.89
CA ASP A 293 3.26 -8.43 4.23
C ASP A 293 2.77 -9.55 5.16
N GLU A 294 3.58 -9.91 6.14
CA GLU A 294 3.29 -10.96 7.13
C GLU A 294 2.48 -10.43 8.32
N THR A 295 2.36 -9.11 8.46
CA THR A 295 1.54 -8.48 9.48
C THR A 295 0.49 -7.59 8.83
N LEU A 296 -0.76 -7.77 9.25
CA LEU A 296 -1.78 -6.77 8.99
C LEU A 296 -1.61 -5.66 10.01
N ASP A 297 -1.27 -4.46 9.58
CA ASP A 297 -1.25 -3.26 10.42
C ASP A 297 -2.17 -2.20 9.79
N LEU A 298 -3.38 -2.08 10.32
CA LEU A 298 -4.41 -1.18 9.81
C LEU A 298 -4.76 -0.11 10.83
N PHE A 299 -4.70 1.15 10.43
CA PHE A 299 -5.39 2.22 11.13
C PHE A 299 -6.80 2.36 10.55
N LEU A 300 -7.79 2.33 11.43
CA LEU A 300 -9.22 2.42 11.17
C LEU A 300 -9.70 3.78 11.69
N PHE A 301 -10.36 4.54 10.83
CA PHE A 301 -10.84 5.89 11.13
C PHE A 301 -12.37 5.92 11.06
N TRP A 302 -13.01 6.67 11.94
CA TRP A 302 -14.43 6.99 11.89
C TRP A 302 -14.63 8.48 11.60
N GLY A 303 -15.68 8.82 10.85
CA GLY A 303 -16.10 10.20 10.65
C GLY A 303 -16.41 10.56 9.20
N LYS A 304 -16.60 11.85 8.94
CA LYS A 304 -16.76 12.39 7.59
C LYS A 304 -15.42 12.44 6.85
N PRO A 305 -15.41 12.50 5.51
CA PRO A 305 -14.17 12.52 4.71
C PRO A 305 -13.11 13.53 5.17
N ASP A 306 -13.50 14.76 5.47
CA ASP A 306 -12.62 15.82 5.97
C ASP A 306 -12.01 15.47 7.34
N GLN A 307 -12.81 14.93 8.25
CA GLN A 307 -12.35 14.48 9.57
C GLN A 307 -11.41 13.28 9.46
N ILE A 308 -11.68 12.36 8.54
CA ILE A 308 -10.83 11.17 8.31
C ILE A 308 -9.47 11.60 7.73
N ILE A 309 -9.45 12.56 6.81
CA ILE A 309 -8.19 13.13 6.27
C ILE A 309 -7.41 13.85 7.38
N ASP A 310 -8.10 14.59 8.24
CA ASP A 310 -7.48 15.27 9.38
C ASP A 310 -6.81 14.27 10.33
N GLN A 311 -7.55 13.22 10.75
CA GLN A 311 -7.01 12.14 11.59
C GLN A 311 -5.85 11.39 10.93
N TYR A 312 -5.93 11.11 9.62
CA TYR A 312 -4.84 10.47 8.89
C TYR A 312 -3.57 11.33 8.89
N THR A 313 -3.71 12.62 8.61
CA THR A 313 -2.58 13.55 8.56
C THR A 313 -2.05 13.96 9.93
N ASP A 314 -2.81 13.78 11.02
CA ASP A 314 -2.26 13.85 12.39
C ASP A 314 -1.23 12.73 12.64
N LEU A 315 -1.42 11.57 12.00
CA LEU A 315 -0.51 10.42 12.12
C LEU A 315 0.64 10.48 11.12
N THR A 316 0.40 10.91 9.89
CA THR A 316 1.40 10.86 8.81
C THR A 316 2.06 12.19 8.51
N GLY A 317 1.64 13.27 9.18
CA GLY A 317 2.15 14.61 9.01
C GLY A 317 1.24 15.52 8.20
N LYS A 318 1.00 16.72 8.72
CA LYS A 318 0.33 17.80 8.00
C LYS A 318 1.27 18.39 6.97
N ALA A 319 0.74 18.68 5.77
CA ALA A 319 1.50 19.41 4.76
C ALA A 319 1.92 20.79 5.28
N ALA A 320 3.19 21.13 5.13
CA ALA A 320 3.68 22.47 5.44
C ALA A 320 3.07 23.49 4.46
N MET A 321 2.77 24.70 4.95
CA MET A 321 2.30 25.78 4.07
C MET A 321 3.44 26.20 3.13
N PRO A 322 3.30 26.02 1.81
CA PRO A 322 4.33 26.44 0.88
C PRO A 322 4.33 27.98 0.78
N PRO A 323 5.45 28.58 0.32
CA PRO A 323 5.53 30.03 0.20
C PRO A 323 4.50 30.56 -0.81
N VAL A 324 3.99 31.77 -0.57
CA VAL A 324 2.86 32.35 -1.34
C VAL A 324 3.11 32.35 -2.85
N TRP A 325 4.34 32.64 -3.30
CA TRP A 325 4.71 32.66 -4.72
C TRP A 325 4.53 31.31 -5.42
N SER A 326 4.55 30.19 -4.68
CA SER A 326 4.38 28.85 -5.27
C SER A 326 2.97 28.60 -5.82
N PHE A 327 1.97 29.33 -5.33
CA PHE A 327 0.60 29.30 -5.83
C PHE A 327 0.40 30.11 -7.13
N GLY A 328 1.45 30.84 -7.54
CA GLY A 328 1.49 31.63 -8.76
C GLY A 328 1.56 30.79 -10.05
N THR A 329 1.69 31.45 -11.19
CA THR A 329 1.83 30.74 -12.48
C THR A 329 3.29 30.38 -12.75
N TRP A 330 3.55 29.09 -13.00
CA TRP A 330 4.87 28.55 -13.34
C TRP A 330 5.01 28.45 -14.86
N MET A 331 6.04 29.06 -15.43
CA MET A 331 6.38 28.92 -16.84
C MET A 331 7.51 27.90 -17.02
N SER A 332 7.31 26.94 -17.90
CA SER A 332 8.22 25.83 -18.15
C SER A 332 8.21 25.39 -19.62
N ARG A 333 9.31 24.78 -20.05
CA ARG A 333 9.49 23.99 -21.29
C ARG A 333 10.36 22.79 -20.97
N ILE A 334 10.36 21.77 -21.84
CA ILE A 334 11.25 20.60 -21.70
C ILE A 334 12.73 21.00 -21.57
N THR A 335 13.13 22.17 -22.07
CA THR A 335 14.36 22.84 -21.67
C THR A 335 14.44 24.27 -22.23
N TYR A 336 15.12 25.15 -21.49
CA TYR A 336 15.70 26.38 -22.00
C TYR A 336 17.20 26.16 -22.20
N PHE A 337 17.69 26.23 -23.43
CA PHE A 337 19.07 25.85 -23.75
C PHE A 337 20.10 26.94 -23.47
N SER A 338 19.67 28.13 -23.06
CA SER A 338 20.56 29.19 -22.58
C SER A 338 19.90 30.12 -21.56
N GLN A 339 20.73 30.86 -20.83
CA GLN A 339 20.27 31.91 -19.93
C GLN A 339 19.48 33.01 -20.66
N GLU A 340 19.83 33.33 -21.91
CA GLU A 340 19.15 34.34 -22.72
C GLU A 340 17.73 33.89 -23.10
N GLU A 341 17.54 32.60 -23.42
CA GLU A 341 16.22 32.08 -23.72
C GLU A 341 15.29 32.18 -22.51
N GLY A 342 15.77 31.75 -21.33
CA GLY A 342 14.99 31.87 -20.09
C GLY A 342 14.62 33.31 -19.75
N TYR A 343 15.56 34.24 -19.93
CA TYR A 343 15.33 35.67 -19.69
C TYR A 343 14.38 36.30 -20.71
N GLU A 344 14.47 35.92 -21.98
CA GLU A 344 13.58 36.41 -23.03
C GLU A 344 12.13 36.00 -22.76
N ILE A 345 11.90 34.77 -22.27
CA ILE A 345 10.55 34.32 -21.87
C ILE A 345 10.03 35.14 -20.70
N ALA A 346 10.84 35.37 -19.66
CA ALA A 346 10.48 36.21 -18.53
C ALA A 346 10.10 37.65 -18.98
N ARG A 347 10.92 38.25 -19.86
CA ARG A 347 10.66 39.56 -20.43
C ARG A 347 9.34 39.59 -21.22
N GLN A 348 9.11 38.60 -22.08
CA GLN A 348 7.87 38.50 -22.85
C GLN A 348 6.64 38.37 -21.95
N LEU A 349 6.72 37.62 -20.84
CA LEU A 349 5.63 37.54 -19.86
C LEU A 349 5.29 38.93 -19.29
N ARG A 350 6.30 39.72 -18.93
CA ARG A 350 6.12 41.09 -18.44
C ARG A 350 5.58 42.03 -19.51
N ASP A 351 6.17 42.02 -20.70
CA ASP A 351 5.76 42.87 -21.83
C ASP A 351 4.31 42.61 -22.25
N ASN A 352 3.89 41.34 -22.22
CA ASN A 352 2.51 40.93 -22.52
C ASN A 352 1.57 40.99 -21.32
N ARG A 353 2.04 41.45 -20.15
CA ARG A 353 1.26 41.56 -18.90
C ARG A 353 0.62 40.25 -18.47
N ILE A 354 1.32 39.14 -18.66
CA ILE A 354 0.92 37.80 -18.20
C ILE A 354 1.52 37.58 -16.80
N PRO A 355 0.71 37.44 -15.75
CA PRO A 355 1.20 37.13 -14.42
C PRO A 355 1.93 35.78 -14.40
N SER A 356 3.14 35.77 -13.88
CA SER A 356 3.93 34.56 -13.66
C SER A 356 4.98 34.82 -12.59
N ASP A 357 5.12 33.84 -11.72
CA ASP A 357 5.86 33.91 -10.46
C ASP A 357 7.06 32.96 -10.46
N VAL A 358 7.11 31.97 -11.34
CA VAL A 358 8.21 30.98 -11.39
C VAL A 358 8.65 30.71 -12.82
N ILE A 359 9.96 30.73 -13.06
CA ILE A 359 10.58 30.16 -14.26
C ILE A 359 11.23 28.82 -13.88
N HIS A 360 10.83 27.75 -14.56
CA HIS A 360 11.38 26.41 -14.36
C HIS A 360 12.42 26.06 -15.43
N PHE A 361 13.65 25.74 -15.00
CA PHE A 361 14.70 25.21 -15.85
C PHE A 361 14.76 23.69 -15.75
N ASP A 362 14.37 23.01 -16.83
CA ASP A 362 14.43 21.56 -16.96
C ASP A 362 15.87 21.08 -17.28
N THR A 363 16.08 19.84 -17.72
CA THR A 363 17.38 19.13 -17.75
C THR A 363 18.55 19.86 -18.42
N GLY A 364 18.31 20.80 -19.33
CA GLY A 364 19.31 21.55 -20.09
C GLY A 364 20.08 22.61 -19.30
N TRP A 365 19.77 22.83 -18.02
CA TRP A 365 20.62 23.67 -17.14
C TRP A 365 21.97 23.01 -16.81
N PHE A 366 22.08 21.68 -16.97
CA PHE A 366 23.33 20.93 -16.91
C PHE A 366 24.08 20.94 -18.27
N GLN A 367 25.40 20.74 -18.24
CA GLN A 367 26.21 20.67 -19.48
C GLN A 367 25.85 19.43 -20.32
N THR A 368 25.61 18.32 -19.65
CA THR A 368 25.07 17.08 -20.23
C THR A 368 23.69 16.87 -19.63
N ASP A 369 22.67 16.81 -20.46
CA ASP A 369 21.29 16.65 -19.99
C ASP A 369 21.15 15.39 -19.11
N TRP A 370 20.30 15.45 -18.07
CA TRP A 370 20.12 14.44 -17.02
C TRP A 370 21.35 14.13 -16.13
N GLN A 371 22.51 14.74 -16.37
CA GLN A 371 23.71 14.57 -15.53
C GLN A 371 23.68 15.52 -14.32
N CYS A 372 22.98 15.14 -13.24
CA CYS A 372 22.82 15.95 -12.03
C CYS A 372 24.12 16.16 -11.24
N ASP A 373 25.02 17.00 -11.73
CA ASP A 373 26.29 17.35 -11.08
C ASP A 373 26.22 18.65 -10.26
N TYR A 374 25.04 19.27 -10.25
CA TYR A 374 24.67 20.51 -9.56
C TYR A 374 25.46 21.74 -10.03
N VAL A 375 25.84 21.79 -11.32
CA VAL A 375 26.55 22.93 -11.92
C VAL A 375 25.80 23.43 -13.14
N PHE A 376 25.59 24.75 -13.20
CA PHE A 376 25.10 25.40 -14.42
C PHE A 376 26.09 25.23 -15.56
N ALA A 377 25.61 24.78 -16.72
CA ALA A 377 26.41 24.64 -17.94
C ALA A 377 27.07 25.99 -18.29
N PRO A 378 28.41 26.10 -18.25
CA PRO A 378 29.09 27.39 -18.38
C PRO A 378 28.98 28.00 -19.78
N ASP A 379 28.78 27.17 -20.81
CA ASP A 379 28.56 27.58 -22.20
C ASP A 379 27.13 28.10 -22.45
N ARG A 380 26.14 27.61 -21.69
CA ARG A 380 24.72 28.00 -21.79
C ARG A 380 24.31 29.08 -20.79
N PHE A 381 24.97 29.10 -19.62
CA PHE A 381 24.69 30.00 -18.49
C PHE A 381 25.97 30.67 -17.95
N PRO A 382 26.73 31.40 -18.78
CA PRO A 382 28.01 32.00 -18.39
C PRO A 382 27.89 33.03 -17.25
N GLU A 383 26.71 33.65 -17.08
CA GLU A 383 26.42 34.60 -16.00
C GLU A 383 25.22 34.13 -15.14
N ALA A 384 25.07 32.82 -14.91
CA ALA A 384 23.92 32.21 -14.22
C ALA A 384 23.44 32.99 -12.99
N GLN A 385 24.35 33.32 -12.07
CA GLN A 385 24.02 34.04 -10.83
C GLN A 385 23.43 35.44 -11.09
N LYS A 386 23.98 36.17 -12.07
CA LYS A 386 23.50 37.50 -12.44
C LYS A 386 22.11 37.41 -13.05
N THR A 387 21.89 36.43 -13.91
CA THR A 387 20.57 36.16 -14.53
C THR A 387 19.53 35.81 -13.47
N ILE A 388 19.86 34.92 -12.53
CA ILE A 388 18.99 34.57 -11.41
C ILE A 388 18.64 35.82 -10.58
N ASN A 389 19.64 36.64 -10.24
CA ASN A 389 19.41 37.88 -9.49
C ASN A 389 18.50 38.87 -10.24
N ALA A 390 18.65 38.98 -11.56
CA ALA A 390 17.80 39.84 -12.38
C ALA A 390 16.36 39.33 -12.42
N LEU A 391 16.15 38.02 -12.58
CA LEU A 391 14.82 37.40 -12.55
C LEU A 391 14.14 37.58 -11.19
N LEU A 392 14.89 37.38 -10.09
CA LEU A 392 14.41 37.65 -8.73
C LEU A 392 14.02 39.11 -8.53
N ALA A 393 14.81 40.05 -9.05
CA ALA A 393 14.51 41.48 -8.98
C ALA A 393 13.25 41.86 -9.79
N ASP A 394 12.92 41.10 -10.85
CA ASP A 394 11.71 41.25 -11.65
C ASP A 394 10.52 40.41 -11.11
N GLY A 395 10.64 39.90 -9.88
CA GLY A 395 9.57 39.21 -9.16
C GLY A 395 9.36 37.74 -9.53
N PHE A 396 10.30 37.12 -10.27
CA PHE A 396 10.27 35.68 -10.54
C PHE A 396 11.06 34.90 -9.50
N HIS A 397 10.58 33.71 -9.15
CA HIS A 397 11.31 32.66 -8.48
C HIS A 397 11.84 31.63 -9.48
N ILE A 398 12.84 30.85 -9.07
CA ILE A 398 13.51 29.89 -9.94
C ILE A 398 13.31 28.48 -9.41
N SER A 399 12.89 27.58 -10.29
CA SER A 399 12.86 26.14 -10.06
C SER A 399 13.81 25.47 -11.05
N SER A 400 14.54 24.44 -10.61
CA SER A 400 15.45 23.69 -11.46
C SER A 400 15.22 22.20 -11.28
N TRP A 401 15.12 21.48 -12.40
CA TRP A 401 14.93 20.04 -12.40
C TRP A 401 16.15 19.30 -11.84
N GLN A 402 15.92 18.23 -11.07
CA GLN A 402 16.96 17.38 -10.47
C GLN A 402 16.45 15.93 -10.39
N LEU A 403 17.37 14.97 -10.37
CA LEU A 403 17.12 13.58 -10.02
C LEU A 403 18.24 13.01 -9.14
N GLN A 404 17.93 11.94 -8.40
CA GLN A 404 18.82 11.30 -7.44
C GLN A 404 19.80 10.27 -8.04
N ASN A 405 19.67 9.95 -9.33
CA ASN A 405 20.54 8.98 -10.00
C ASN A 405 21.84 9.64 -10.47
N LEU A 406 22.98 9.06 -10.08
CA LEU A 406 24.30 9.51 -10.52
C LEU A 406 24.90 8.50 -11.50
N THR A 407 25.16 8.94 -12.72
CA THR A 407 25.79 8.09 -13.75
C THR A 407 27.29 7.93 -13.47
N PRO A 408 27.97 6.88 -13.98
CA PRO A 408 29.41 6.70 -13.81
C PRO A 408 30.29 7.86 -14.30
N LYS A 409 29.77 8.72 -15.19
CA LYS A 409 30.46 9.91 -15.68
C LYS A 409 30.18 11.17 -14.83
N ASN A 410 29.25 11.10 -13.88
CA ASN A 410 28.98 12.20 -12.97
C ASN A 410 30.19 12.40 -12.04
N LYS A 411 30.61 13.65 -11.83
CA LYS A 411 31.78 13.98 -11.01
C LYS A 411 31.68 13.50 -9.55
N HIS A 412 30.46 13.33 -9.04
CA HIS A 412 30.20 12.87 -7.67
C HIS A 412 30.16 11.34 -7.55
N PHE A 413 30.18 10.61 -8.68
CA PHE A 413 30.10 9.16 -8.69
C PHE A 413 31.29 8.47 -7.97
N PRO A 414 32.56 8.89 -8.14
CA PRO A 414 33.67 8.28 -7.40
C PRO A 414 33.53 8.45 -5.88
N GLU A 415 33.10 9.62 -5.42
CA GLU A 415 32.85 9.90 -4.00
C GLU A 415 31.71 9.03 -3.45
N LEU A 416 30.64 8.85 -4.23
CA LEU A 416 29.54 7.93 -3.90
C LEU A 416 30.07 6.51 -3.69
N ILE A 417 30.92 6.00 -4.58
CA ILE A 417 31.49 4.65 -4.44
C ILE A 417 32.43 4.55 -3.23
N GLU A 418 33.29 5.55 -3.01
CA GLU A 418 34.26 5.56 -1.90
C GLU A 418 33.58 5.59 -0.53
N LYS A 419 32.54 6.42 -0.37
CA LYS A 419 31.84 6.61 0.90
C LYS A 419 30.74 5.56 1.18
N GLY A 420 30.36 4.79 0.16
CA GLY A 420 29.34 3.76 0.26
C GLY A 420 27.87 4.18 0.40
N PRO A 421 27.38 5.41 0.10
CA PRO A 421 25.96 5.73 0.21
C PRO A 421 25.20 5.40 -1.09
N TYR A 422 25.42 4.20 -1.65
CA TYR A 422 24.70 3.67 -2.82
C TYR A 422 23.94 2.40 -2.44
N VAL A 423 22.90 2.07 -3.22
CA VAL A 423 22.08 0.86 -3.07
C VAL A 423 22.41 -0.12 -4.18
#